data_AF-A0AA88RHT4-F1
#
_entry.id   AF-A0AA88RHT4-F1
#
_cell.length_a   1.000
_cell.length_b   1.000
_cell.length_c   1.000
_cell.angle_alpha   90.00
_cell.angle_beta   90.00
_cell.angle_gamma   90.00
#
_symmetry.space_group_name_H-M   'P 1'
#
loop_
_entity.id
_entity.type
_entity.pdbx_description
1 polymer ?
#
loop_
_entity_poly.entity_id
_entity_poly.type
_entity_poly.pdbx_seq_one_letter_code
_entity_poly.pdbx_strand_id
1 'polypeptide(L)'
;MGIINQFIWNVFEQPTPADQKYIPVVKVVIAQYDGLEGFLDISNNLINISAVYLQGMQGDELRTAFTNLMYHEMTHVFQWSGNFTAPGPLTEGIADYMVLRAKLNGTGFALHG
;
A
#
# COMPACT_ATOMS: atom_id res chain seq x y z
N MET A 1 -0.67 -13.28 -12.27
CA MET A 1 -0.40 -12.12 -11.39
C MET A 1 -0.07 -12.70 -10.03
N GLY A 2 1.16 -12.54 -9.54
CA GLY A 2 1.55 -13.07 -8.23
C GLY A 2 0.79 -12.38 -7.09
N ILE A 3 0.88 -12.93 -5.88
CA ILE A 3 0.36 -12.28 -4.68
C ILE A 3 1.16 -10.99 -4.38
N ILE A 4 0.50 -9.92 -3.91
CA ILE A 4 1.05 -8.55 -3.79
C ILE A 4 2.39 -8.53 -3.03
N ASN A 5 2.52 -9.29 -1.95
CA ASN A 5 3.75 -9.41 -1.17
C ASN A 5 4.92 -9.96 -2.00
N GLN A 6 4.71 -10.99 -2.82
CA GLN A 6 5.77 -11.51 -3.70
C GLN A 6 6.20 -10.47 -4.74
N PHE A 7 5.24 -9.69 -5.27
CA PHE A 7 5.57 -8.60 -6.17
C PHE A 7 6.47 -7.56 -5.49
N ILE A 8 6.09 -7.12 -4.29
CA ILE A 8 6.86 -6.14 -3.50
C ILE A 8 8.27 -6.68 -3.21
N TRP A 9 8.39 -7.92 -2.73
CA TRP A 9 9.69 -8.52 -2.44
C TRP A 9 10.57 -8.66 -3.68
N ASN A 10 9.98 -8.96 -4.84
CA ASN A 10 10.73 -8.99 -6.10
C ASN A 10 11.22 -7.60 -6.52
N VAL A 11 10.42 -6.55 -6.30
CA VAL A 11 10.83 -5.17 -6.59
C VAL A 11 11.93 -4.69 -5.65
N PHE A 12 11.88 -5.10 -4.37
CA PHE A 12 12.91 -4.79 -3.38
C PHE A 12 14.14 -5.70 -3.43
N GLU A 13 14.16 -6.69 -4.32
CA GLU A 13 15.24 -7.69 -4.38
C GLU A 13 15.44 -8.40 -3.03
N GLN A 14 14.34 -8.84 -2.41
CA GLN A 14 14.31 -9.62 -1.16
C GLN A 14 13.92 -11.08 -1.42
N PRO A 15 14.77 -11.89 -2.06
CA PRO A 15 14.40 -13.22 -2.57
C PRO A 15 14.28 -14.28 -1.47
N THR A 16 14.85 -14.06 -0.28
CA THR A 16 14.85 -15.05 0.79
C THR A 16 14.04 -14.60 2.01
N PRO A 17 13.54 -15.54 2.84
CA PRO A 17 12.90 -15.19 4.10
C PRO A 17 13.77 -14.37 5.06
N ALA A 18 15.11 -14.41 4.90
CA ALA A 18 16.02 -13.62 5.73
C ALA A 18 16.07 -12.14 5.33
N ASP A 19 15.77 -11.83 4.05
CA ASP A 19 15.74 -10.45 3.53
C ASP A 19 14.37 -9.79 3.75
N GLN A 20 13.34 -10.62 3.89
CA GLN A 20 11.95 -10.20 3.98
C GLN A 20 11.56 -9.82 5.41
N LYS A 21 10.75 -8.77 5.53
CA LYS A 21 10.08 -8.44 6.79
C LYS A 21 8.99 -9.47 7.09
N TYR A 22 9.14 -10.20 8.20
CA TYR A 22 8.20 -11.26 8.59
C TYR A 22 6.90 -10.68 9.16
N ILE A 23 5.85 -10.65 8.33
CA ILE A 23 4.48 -10.24 8.71
C ILE A 23 3.52 -11.39 8.38
N PRO A 24 3.14 -12.22 9.36
CA PRO A 24 2.31 -13.40 9.11
C PRO A 24 0.83 -13.07 8.87
N VAL A 25 0.37 -11.90 9.34
CA VAL A 25 -1.03 -11.46 9.21
C VAL A 25 -1.05 -9.96 8.93
N VAL A 26 -1.76 -9.58 7.87
CA VAL A 26 -2.17 -8.19 7.60
C VAL A 26 -3.68 -8.13 7.74
N LYS A 27 -4.16 -7.15 8.50
CA LYS A 27 -5.59 -6.87 8.65
C LYS A 27 -5.96 -5.73 7.70
N VAL A 28 -7.13 -5.82 7.10
CA VAL A 28 -7.70 -4.72 6.30
C VAL A 28 -9.07 -4.40 6.88
N VAL A 29 -9.31 -3.12 7.16
CA VAL A 29 -10.60 -2.61 7.63
C VAL A 29 -11.04 -1.51 6.70
N ILE A 30 -12.30 -1.61 6.24
CA ILE A 30 -12.98 -0.52 5.54
C ILE A 30 -13.92 0.12 6.56
N ALA A 31 -13.72 1.40 6.84
CA ALA A 31 -14.51 2.14 7.82
C ALA A 31 -14.86 3.54 7.30
N GLN A 32 -15.94 4.12 7.81
CA GLN A 32 -16.32 5.47 7.44
C GLN A 32 -15.47 6.47 8.23
N TYR A 33 -14.64 7.23 7.52
CA TYR A 33 -13.88 8.36 8.03
C TYR A 33 -13.50 9.30 6.87
N ASP A 34 -13.32 10.58 7.19
CA ASP A 34 -12.93 11.61 6.22
C ASP A 34 -11.41 11.82 6.20
N GLY A 35 -10.91 12.46 5.14
CA GLY A 35 -9.49 12.77 4.98
C GLY A 35 -8.80 11.79 4.04
N LEU A 36 -7.92 10.94 4.59
CA LEU A 36 -7.08 10.04 3.82
C LEU A 36 -7.89 8.93 3.12
N GLU A 37 -7.45 8.54 1.93
CA GLU A 37 -7.98 7.41 1.17
C GLU A 37 -7.74 6.08 1.90
N GLY A 38 -6.55 5.95 2.48
CA GLY A 38 -6.13 4.82 3.30
C GLY A 38 -4.90 5.19 4.14
N PHE A 39 -4.58 4.34 5.12
CA PHE A 39 -3.32 4.42 5.86
C PHE A 39 -3.00 3.11 6.59
N LEU A 40 -1.72 2.87 6.85
CA LEU A 40 -1.24 1.77 7.68
C LEU A 40 -1.10 2.18 9.15
N ASP A 41 -1.84 1.52 10.03
CA ASP A 41 -1.45 1.40 11.44
C ASP A 41 -0.36 0.34 11.58
N ILE A 42 0.88 0.84 11.64
CA ILE A 42 2.09 0.01 11.64
C ILE A 42 2.17 -0.89 12.88
N SER A 43 1.66 -0.45 14.02
CA SER A 43 1.73 -1.21 15.27
C SER A 43 0.88 -2.48 15.21
N ASN A 44 -0.16 -2.48 14.38
CA ASN A 44 -1.15 -3.53 14.29
C ASN A 44 -1.14 -4.29 12.96
N ASN A 45 -0.25 -3.93 12.03
CA ASN A 45 -0.28 -4.40 10.63
C ASN A 45 -1.69 -4.27 10.04
N LEU A 46 -2.33 -3.13 10.31
CA LEU A 46 -3.72 -2.87 9.98
C LEU A 46 -3.80 -1.77 8.93
N ILE A 47 -4.24 -2.14 7.73
CA ILE A 47 -4.56 -1.20 6.67
C ILE A 47 -5.99 -0.71 6.89
N ASN A 48 -6.15 0.59 7.04
CA ASN A 48 -7.44 1.26 7.10
C ASN A 48 -7.73 1.88 5.74
N ILE A 49 -8.95 1.68 5.23
CA ILE A 49 -9.42 2.24 3.96
C ILE A 49 -10.71 3.01 4.20
N SER A 50 -10.80 4.22 3.66
CA SER A 50 -11.96 5.07 3.84
C SER A 50 -13.12 4.56 2.98
N ALA A 51 -14.24 4.26 3.63
CA ALA A 51 -15.49 3.99 2.94
C ALA A 51 -16.01 5.22 2.18
N VAL A 52 -15.62 6.44 2.62
CA VAL A 52 -15.95 7.70 1.94
C VAL A 52 -15.15 7.83 0.64
N TYR A 53 -13.87 7.46 0.64
CA TYR A 53 -13.05 7.43 -0.59
C TYR A 53 -13.63 6.48 -1.64
N LEU A 54 -14.05 5.29 -1.24
CA LEU A 54 -14.62 4.29 -2.17
C LEU A 54 -16.07 4.61 -2.59
N GLN A 55 -16.70 5.63 -1.98
CA GLN A 55 -18.11 5.89 -2.16
C GLN A 55 -18.43 6.28 -3.60
N GLY A 56 -19.41 5.59 -4.21
CA GLY A 56 -19.88 5.88 -5.57
C GLY A 56 -19.07 5.24 -6.70
N MET A 57 -17.85 4.77 -6.43
CA MET A 57 -17.05 4.00 -7.40
C MET A 57 -17.67 2.62 -7.64
N GLN A 58 -17.66 2.15 -8.89
CA GLN A 58 -18.24 0.85 -9.25
C GLN A 58 -17.40 0.11 -10.29
N GLY A 59 -17.59 -1.20 -10.38
CA GLY A 59 -16.96 -2.04 -11.40
C GLY A 59 -15.44 -1.92 -11.44
N ASP A 60 -14.90 -1.64 -12.62
CA ASP A 60 -13.46 -1.57 -12.89
C ASP A 60 -12.78 -0.39 -12.19
N GLU A 61 -13.48 0.72 -11.99
CA GLU A 61 -12.97 1.88 -11.26
C GLU A 61 -12.69 1.52 -9.80
N LEU A 62 -13.70 0.96 -9.10
CA LEU A 62 -13.56 0.51 -7.71
C LEU A 62 -12.46 -0.54 -7.57
N ARG A 63 -12.43 -1.52 -8.49
CA ARG A 63 -11.39 -2.55 -8.50
C ARG A 63 -10.01 -1.93 -8.63
N THR A 64 -9.84 -0.96 -9.51
CA THR A 64 -8.54 -0.32 -9.76
C THR A 64 -8.12 0.54 -8.58
N ALA A 65 -9.00 1.39 -8.05
CA ALA A 65 -8.73 2.24 -6.90
C ALA A 65 -8.33 1.43 -5.66
N PHE A 66 -9.12 0.40 -5.33
CA PHE A 66 -8.81 -0.50 -4.22
C PHE A 66 -7.49 -1.25 -4.43
N THR A 67 -7.23 -1.74 -5.65
CA THR A 67 -5.98 -2.45 -5.96
C THR A 67 -4.78 -1.52 -5.81
N ASN A 68 -4.86 -0.27 -6.30
CA ASN A 68 -3.78 0.71 -6.17
C ASN A 68 -3.46 0.99 -4.70
N LEU A 69 -4.50 1.25 -3.90
CA LEU A 69 -4.33 1.50 -2.47
C LEU A 69 -3.73 0.29 -1.75
N MET A 70 -4.12 -0.93 -2.11
CA MET A 70 -3.51 -2.14 -1.54
C MET A 70 -2.03 -2.29 -1.91
N TYR A 71 -1.61 -1.90 -3.11
CA TYR A 71 -0.18 -1.92 -3.46
C TYR A 71 0.61 -0.86 -2.68
N HIS A 72 0.04 0.33 -2.50
CA HIS A 72 0.63 1.40 -1.67
C HIS A 72 0.81 0.96 -0.22
N GLU A 73 -0.29 0.58 0.43
CA GLU A 73 -0.29 0.28 1.87
C GLU A 73 0.44 -1.03 2.19
N MET A 74 0.37 -2.04 1.33
CA MET A 74 1.17 -3.25 1.50
C MET A 74 2.66 -2.97 1.32
N THR A 75 3.04 -1.96 0.55
CA THR A 75 4.44 -1.53 0.48
C THR A 75 4.89 -1.00 1.84
N HIS A 76 4.07 -0.18 2.51
CA HIS A 76 4.36 0.24 3.88
C HIS A 76 4.48 -0.93 4.87
N VAL A 77 3.67 -1.98 4.70
CA VAL A 77 3.75 -3.19 5.53
C VAL A 77 5.13 -3.85 5.40
N PHE A 78 5.61 -4.07 4.16
CA PHE A 78 6.81 -4.87 3.90
C PHE A 78 8.11 -4.07 3.77
N GLN A 79 8.04 -2.77 3.56
CA GLN A 79 9.24 -1.93 3.49
C GLN A 79 9.92 -1.81 4.87
N TRP A 80 11.23 -1.65 4.83
CA TRP A 80 12.02 -1.25 5.99
C TRP A 80 12.04 0.28 6.09
N SER A 81 11.62 0.82 7.24
CA SER A 81 11.56 2.27 7.50
C SER A 81 12.74 2.79 8.32
N GLY A 82 13.87 2.06 8.34
CA GLY A 82 15.07 2.44 9.08
C GLY A 82 14.82 2.65 10.57
N ASN A 83 14.17 1.69 11.25
CA ASN A 83 13.72 1.83 12.64
C ASN A 83 12.84 3.08 12.86
N PHE A 84 11.91 3.34 11.93
CA PHE A 84 11.00 4.50 11.95
C PHE A 84 11.69 5.87 11.90
N THR A 85 12.94 5.93 11.41
CA THR A 85 13.69 7.20 11.24
C THR A 85 13.75 7.68 9.80
N ALA A 86 13.33 6.86 8.83
CA ALA A 86 13.22 7.28 7.44
C ALA A 86 12.23 8.47 7.33
N PRO A 87 12.54 9.51 6.54
CA PRO A 87 11.61 10.61 6.30
C PRO A 87 10.31 10.11 5.67
N GLY A 88 9.16 10.59 6.15
CA GLY A 88 7.85 10.23 5.60
C GLY A 88 7.76 10.32 4.07
N PRO A 89 8.19 11.43 3.45
CA PRO A 89 8.16 11.55 1.99
C PRO A 89 8.96 10.49 1.23
N LEU A 90 10.03 9.95 1.85
CA LEU A 90 10.79 8.85 1.25
C LEU A 90 9.98 7.55 1.28
N THR A 91 9.35 7.25 2.41
CA THR A 91 8.55 6.02 2.55
C THR A 91 7.27 6.06 1.71
N GLU A 92 6.63 7.22 1.59
CA GLU A 92 5.48 7.43 0.70
C GLU A 92 5.88 7.29 -0.77
N GLY A 93 6.98 7.95 -1.19
CA GLY A 93 7.45 7.87 -2.57
C GLY A 93 7.83 6.45 -3.02
N ILE A 94 8.30 5.59 -2.11
CA ILE A 94 8.54 4.17 -2.39
C ILE A 94 7.22 3.41 -2.62
N ALA A 95 6.20 3.71 -1.82
CA ALA A 95 4.87 3.12 -1.96
C ALA A 95 4.19 3.57 -3.27
N ASP A 96 4.28 4.84 -3.63
CA ASP A 96 3.83 5.38 -4.92
C ASP A 96 4.56 4.71 -6.10
N TYR A 97 5.89 4.57 -5.99
CA TYR A 97 6.70 3.87 -6.98
C TYR A 97 6.24 2.42 -7.20
N MET A 98 5.79 1.72 -6.14
CA MET A 98 5.30 0.35 -6.25
C MET A 98 4.04 0.26 -7.12
N VAL A 99 3.12 1.22 -6.98
CA VAL A 99 1.90 1.31 -7.80
C VAL A 99 2.27 1.54 -9.28
N LEU A 100 3.18 2.47 -9.55
CA LEU A 100 3.68 2.74 -10.91
C LEU A 100 4.39 1.51 -11.50
N ARG A 101 5.19 0.81 -10.70
CA ARG A 101 5.91 -0.40 -11.12
C ARG A 101 4.96 -1.54 -11.45
N ALA A 102 3.84 -1.63 -10.74
CA ALA A 102 2.78 -2.60 -11.00
C ALA A 102 1.98 -2.30 -12.28
N LYS A 103 2.22 -1.14 -12.93
CA LYS A 103 1.51 -0.66 -14.13
C LYS A 103 0.00 -0.56 -13.91
N LEU A 104 -0.41 -0.30 -12.67
CA LEU A 104 -1.82 -0.11 -12.33
C LEU A 104 -2.20 1.35 -12.56
N ASN A 105 -2.19 1.76 -13.83
CA ASN A 105 -2.51 3.13 -14.23
C ASN A 105 -4.02 3.38 -14.09
N GLY A 106 -4.44 3.83 -12.91
CA GLY A 106 -5.78 4.33 -12.60
C GLY A 106 -5.69 5.69 -11.89
N THR A 107 -6.68 6.55 -12.10
CA THR A 107 -6.77 7.92 -11.58
C THR A 107 -6.62 7.98 -10.06
N GLY A 108 -5.65 8.77 -9.56
CA GLY A 108 -5.57 9.17 -8.15
C GLY A 108 -4.17 9.47 -7.60
N PHE A 109 -3.12 8.83 -8.12
CA PHE A 109 -1.81 8.78 -7.43
C PHE A 109 -0.78 9.84 -7.83
N ALA A 110 -1.21 11.10 -8.04
CA ALA A 110 -0.31 12.20 -8.45
C ALA A 110 -0.45 13.48 -7.59
N LEU A 111 -0.94 13.41 -6.35
CA LEU A 111 -1.31 14.62 -5.58
C LEU A 111 -0.60 14.85 -4.24
N HIS A 112 0.49 14.16 -3.93
CA HIS A 112 1.30 14.50 -2.75
C HIS A 112 2.68 15.03 -3.14
N GLY A 113 2.67 16.28 -3.63
CA GLY A 113 3.84 17.16 -3.74
C GLY A 113 3.59 18.47 -3.01
#